data_AF-A0AB36ZF60-F1
#
_entry.id   AF-A0AB36ZF60-F1
#
_cell.length_a   1.000
_cell.length_b   1.000
_cell.length_c   1.000
_cell.angle_alpha   90.00
_cell.angle_beta   90.00
_cell.angle_gamma   90.00
#
_symmetry.space_group_name_H-M   'P 1'
#
loop_
_entity.id
_entity.type
_entity.pdbx_description
1 polymer ?
#
loop_
_entity_poly.entity_id
_entity_poly.type
_entity_poly.pdbx_seq_one_letter_code
_entity_poly.pdbx_strand_id
1 'polypeptide(L)'
;MDENTPVFAIAVAAELAGMHPQTLRQYDRLGLVSPTRTAGKSRRYSMRDVVQLREVARLSSEGVSLEGIARILQLENQVQSLSQRVRELESALADELLNRPGRRVFAAGLEGDVVTLRHGTRAQRRTELVVWRPAPRSEADDDATP
;
A
#
# COMPACT_ATOMS: atom_id res chain seq x y z
N MET A 1 22.95 12.60 17.15
CA MET A 1 22.98 11.14 17.41
C MET A 1 21.57 10.65 17.15
N ASP A 2 21.37 9.69 16.25
CA ASP A 2 20.02 9.16 16.01
C ASP A 2 19.58 8.33 17.22
N GLU A 3 18.40 8.61 17.76
CA GLU A 3 17.83 7.94 18.95
C GLU A 3 17.62 6.44 18.76
N ASN A 4 17.59 5.98 17.50
CA ASN A 4 17.48 4.58 17.10
C ASN A 4 18.84 3.84 17.06
N THR A 5 19.96 4.53 17.28
CA THR A 5 21.29 3.90 17.21
C THR A 5 21.52 3.02 18.45
N PRO A 6 21.75 1.70 18.29
CA PRO A 6 21.92 0.79 19.42
C PRO A 6 23.33 0.90 20.01
N VAL A 7 23.50 1.79 20.99
CA VAL A 7 24.80 2.08 21.63
C VAL A 7 24.91 1.55 23.06
N PHE A 8 23.78 1.37 23.77
CA PHE A 8 23.77 1.06 25.20
C PHE A 8 23.84 -0.45 25.46
N ALA A 9 24.75 -0.89 26.33
CA ALA A 9 24.76 -2.25 26.83
C ALA A 9 23.61 -2.48 27.84
N ILE A 10 23.26 -3.74 28.09
CA ILE A 10 22.13 -4.08 29.00
C ILE A 10 22.23 -3.46 30.39
N ALA A 11 23.42 -3.35 30.98
CA ALA A 11 23.61 -2.76 32.30
C ALA A 11 23.29 -1.25 32.27
N VAL A 12 23.82 -0.54 31.27
CA VAL A 12 23.60 0.90 31.10
C VAL A 12 22.14 1.18 30.76
N ALA A 13 21.52 0.39 29.89
CA ALA A 13 20.11 0.53 29.55
C ALA A 13 19.20 0.31 30.77
N ALA A 14 19.52 -0.67 31.63
CA ALA A 14 18.77 -0.93 32.85
C ALA A 14 18.88 0.23 33.85
N GLU A 15 20.08 0.79 34.01
CA GLU A 15 20.32 1.97 34.85
C GLU A 15 19.56 3.20 34.35
N LEU A 16 19.63 3.50 33.05
CA LEU A 16 18.91 4.61 32.43
C LEU A 16 17.38 4.44 32.50
N ALA A 17 16.91 3.19 32.48
CA ALA A 17 15.49 2.88 32.62
C ALA A 17 15.02 2.75 34.08
N GLY A 18 15.93 2.87 35.06
CA GLY A 18 15.61 2.77 36.48
C GLY A 18 15.16 1.38 36.93
N MET A 19 15.64 0.31 36.28
CA MET A 19 15.22 -1.07 36.57
C MET A 19 16.42 -2.02 36.77
N HIS A 20 16.16 -3.17 37.37
CA HIS A 20 17.20 -4.19 37.55
C HIS A 20 17.53 -4.88 36.21
N PRO A 21 18.81 -5.20 35.90
CA PRO A 21 19.18 -5.90 34.66
C PRO A 21 18.47 -7.24 34.45
N GLN A 22 18.07 -7.92 35.53
CA GLN A 22 17.28 -9.15 35.47
C GLN A 22 15.86 -8.90 34.94
N THR A 23 15.22 -7.80 35.36
CA THR A 23 13.89 -7.37 34.90
C THR A 23 13.95 -6.97 33.43
N LEU A 24 15.00 -6.25 33.02
CA LEU A 24 15.22 -5.92 31.62
C LEU A 24 15.34 -7.19 30.74
N ARG A 25 16.05 -8.23 31.22
CA ARG A 25 16.11 -9.54 30.54
C ARG A 25 14.76 -10.23 30.45
N GLN A 26 13.89 -10.06 31.45
CA GLN A 26 12.54 -10.60 31.40
C GLN A 26 11.72 -9.88 30.32
N TYR A 27 11.80 -8.55 30.26
CA TYR A 27 11.01 -7.76 29.31
C TYR A 27 11.44 -8.01 27.85
N ASP A 28 12.74 -8.13 27.64
CA ASP A 28 13.35 -8.51 26.37
C ASP A 28 12.90 -9.92 25.92
N ARG A 29 12.81 -10.89 26.84
CA ARG A 29 12.24 -12.22 26.52
C ARG A 29 10.75 -12.18 26.14
N LEU A 30 10.01 -11.24 26.71
CA LEU A 30 8.59 -11.01 26.38
C LEU A 30 8.41 -10.25 25.06
N GLY A 31 9.50 -9.82 24.40
CA GLY A 31 9.45 -9.09 23.14
C GLY A 31 9.04 -7.63 23.28
N LEU A 32 9.10 -7.06 24.49
CA LEU A 32 8.74 -5.66 24.75
C LEU A 32 9.73 -4.67 24.09
N VAL A 33 10.93 -5.14 23.77
CA VAL A 33 11.99 -4.37 23.11
C VAL A 33 12.73 -5.28 22.15
N SER A 34 13.19 -4.74 21.02
CA SER A 34 13.99 -5.46 20.02
C SER A 34 15.46 -5.04 20.07
N PRO A 35 16.30 -5.63 20.93
CA PRO A 35 17.71 -5.27 20.99
C PRO A 35 18.45 -5.71 19.72
N THR A 36 19.32 -4.84 19.23
CA THR A 36 20.25 -5.21 18.16
C THR A 36 21.33 -6.12 18.74
N ARG A 37 21.50 -7.31 18.16
CA ARG A 37 22.57 -8.23 18.53
C ARG A 37 23.84 -7.86 17.78
N THR A 38 24.93 -7.63 18.51
CA THR A 38 26.26 -7.47 17.92
C THR A 38 26.91 -8.82 17.62
N ALA A 39 27.92 -8.86 16.75
CA ALA A 39 28.66 -10.06 16.36
C ALA A 39 29.22 -10.85 17.57
N GLY A 40 29.51 -10.16 18.68
CA GLY A 40 29.93 -10.75 19.96
C GLY A 40 28.79 -11.26 20.85
N LYS A 41 27.58 -11.47 20.31
CA LYS A 41 26.40 -11.97 21.05
C LYS A 41 25.87 -11.03 22.15
N SER A 42 26.42 -9.82 22.26
CA SER A 42 25.99 -8.81 23.22
C SER A 42 24.81 -7.99 22.69
N ARG A 43 23.82 -7.75 23.57
CA ARG A 43 22.61 -6.98 23.26
C ARG A 43 22.90 -5.50 23.40
N ARG A 44 22.59 -4.73 22.35
CA ARG A 44 22.65 -3.27 22.39
C ARG A 44 21.27 -2.66 22.22
N TYR A 45 21.02 -1.66 23.04
CA TYR A 45 19.79 -0.90 23.13
C TYR A 45 20.04 0.51 22.62
N SER A 46 19.04 1.07 21.97
CA SER A 46 19.00 2.46 21.54
C SER A 46 18.41 3.36 22.62
N MET A 47 18.46 4.68 22.43
CA MET A 47 17.84 5.60 23.38
C MET A 47 16.31 5.45 23.38
N ARG A 48 15.73 5.19 22.20
CA ARG A 48 14.30 4.90 22.05
C ARG A 48 13.88 3.67 22.86
N ASP A 49 14.69 2.62 22.85
CA ASP A 49 14.41 1.41 23.65
C ASP A 49 14.37 1.72 25.15
N VAL A 50 15.26 2.58 25.63
CA VAL A 50 15.30 3.01 27.04
C VAL A 50 14.05 3.79 27.42
N VAL A 51 13.58 4.70 26.56
CA VAL A 51 12.32 5.44 26.80
C VAL A 51 11.13 4.48 26.86
N GLN A 52 11.07 3.53 25.93
CA GLN A 52 10.01 2.52 25.91
C GLN A 52 10.03 1.65 27.17
N LEU A 53 11.21 1.24 27.65
CA LEU A 53 11.35 0.46 28.88
C LEU A 53 10.85 1.22 30.12
N ARG A 54 11.10 2.52 30.20
CA ARG A 54 10.57 3.38 31.28
C ARG A 54 9.06 3.43 31.26
N GLU A 55 8.47 3.52 30.08
CA GLU A 55 7.02 3.55 29.93
C GLU A 55 6.38 2.22 30.30
N VAL A 56 6.95 1.11 29.84
CA VAL A 56 6.53 -0.24 30.26
C VAL A 56 6.64 -0.39 31.78
N ALA A 57 7.72 0.09 32.40
CA ALA A 57 7.89 0.02 33.85
C ALA A 57 6.83 0.84 34.60
N ARG A 58 6.49 2.03 34.09
CA ARG A 58 5.41 2.87 34.62
C ARG A 58 4.05 2.16 34.54
N LEU A 59 3.68 1.65 33.37
CA LEU A 59 2.43 0.91 33.16
C LEU A 59 2.36 -0.36 34.02
N SER A 60 3.49 -1.06 34.18
CA SER A 60 3.57 -2.22 35.07
C SER A 60 3.37 -1.84 36.55
N SER A 61 3.86 -0.67 36.98
CA SER A 61 3.65 -0.18 38.35
C SER A 61 2.20 0.24 38.62
N GLU A 62 1.46 0.59 37.56
CA GLU A 62 0.03 0.91 37.59
C GLU A 62 -0.87 -0.34 37.58
N GLY A 63 -0.29 -1.55 37.58
CA GLY A 63 -1.02 -2.82 37.68
C GLY A 63 -1.36 -3.46 36.33
N VAL A 64 -0.84 -2.96 35.21
CA VAL A 64 -1.02 -3.57 33.89
C VAL A 64 -0.13 -4.80 33.76
N SER A 65 -0.67 -5.91 33.24
CA SER A 65 0.12 -7.11 32.97
C SER A 65 1.13 -6.88 31.85
N LEU A 66 2.34 -7.41 32.02
CA LEU A 66 3.42 -7.31 31.01
C LEU A 66 3.00 -7.93 29.66
N GLU A 67 2.18 -8.97 29.70
CA GLU A 67 1.61 -9.61 28.51
C GLU A 67 0.62 -8.68 27.79
N GLY A 68 -0.18 -7.92 28.56
CA GLY A 68 -1.08 -6.89 28.02
C GLY A 68 -0.29 -5.77 27.35
N ILE A 69 0.76 -5.28 28.01
CA ILE A 69 1.65 -4.25 27.45
C ILE A 69 2.32 -4.76 26.16
N ALA A 70 2.82 -6.00 26.16
CA ALA A 70 3.41 -6.62 24.97
C ALA A 70 2.41 -6.72 23.82
N ARG A 71 1.16 -7.10 24.11
CA ARG A 71 0.11 -7.18 23.09
C ARG A 71 -0.24 -5.82 22.52
N ILE A 72 -0.33 -4.78 23.36
CA ILE A 72 -0.60 -3.40 22.92
C ILE A 72 0.52 -2.92 21.99
N LEU A 73 1.78 -3.05 22.41
CA LEU A 73 2.93 -2.67 21.60
C LEU A 73 2.98 -3.42 20.26
N GLN A 74 2.64 -4.72 20.27
CA GLN A 74 2.54 -5.49 19.03
C GLN A 74 1.45 -4.93 18.09
N LEU A 75 0.29 -4.58 18.63
CA LEU A 75 -0.82 -3.99 17.86
C LEU A 75 -0.44 -2.61 17.32
N GLU A 76 0.22 -1.76 18.10
CA GLU A 76 0.72 -0.46 17.64
C GLU A 76 1.69 -0.61 16.47
N ASN A 77 2.63 -1.54 16.55
CA ASN A 77 3.55 -1.85 15.45
C ASN A 77 2.81 -2.34 14.20
N GLN A 78 1.77 -3.17 14.36
CA GLN A 78 0.92 -3.61 13.24
C GLN A 78 0.16 -2.44 12.61
N VAL A 79 -0.43 -1.56 13.42
CA VAL A 79 -1.13 -0.36 12.94
C VAL A 79 -0.17 0.55 12.19
N GLN A 80 1.05 0.74 12.70
CA GLN A 80 2.07 1.55 12.03
C GLN A 80 2.46 0.94 10.67
N SER A 81 2.68 -0.37 10.63
CA SER A 81 3.01 -1.10 9.39
C SER A 81 1.88 -1.04 8.37
N LEU A 82 0.64 -1.25 8.80
CA LEU A 82 -0.55 -1.17 7.94
C LEU A 82 -0.74 0.25 7.41
N SER A 83 -0.59 1.26 8.28
CA SER A 83 -0.70 2.67 7.87
C SER A 83 0.37 3.04 6.85
N GLN A 84 1.59 2.52 7.01
CA GLN A 84 2.65 2.70 6.02
C GLN A 84 2.29 2.02 4.69
N ARG A 85 1.75 0.81 4.75
CA ARG A 85 1.32 0.08 3.55
C ARG A 85 0.17 0.78 2.81
N VAL A 86 -0.78 1.35 3.55
CA VAL A 86 -1.86 2.16 2.98
C VAL A 86 -1.28 3.36 2.24
N ARG A 87 -0.36 4.12 2.87
CA ARG A 87 0.32 5.24 2.22
C ARG A 87 1.07 4.84 0.94
N GLU A 88 1.77 3.71 0.96
CA GLU A 88 2.46 3.18 -0.22
C GLU A 88 1.48 2.86 -1.36
N LEU A 89 0.36 2.20 -1.04
CA LEU A 89 -0.66 1.85 -2.03
C LEU A 89 -1.39 3.09 -2.57
N GLU A 90 -1.68 4.06 -1.71
CA GLU A 90 -2.26 5.35 -2.12
C GLU A 90 -1.33 6.10 -3.08
N SER A 91 -0.01 6.13 -2.79
CA SER A 91 0.99 6.70 -3.69
C SER A 91 1.05 5.96 -5.02
N ALA A 92 1.09 4.63 -5.01
CA ALA A 92 1.13 3.82 -6.23
C ALA A 92 -0.13 4.01 -7.09
N LEU A 93 -1.31 4.11 -6.45
CA LEU A 93 -2.56 4.39 -7.15
C LEU A 93 -2.57 5.80 -7.74
N ALA A 94 -2.07 6.80 -7.00
CA ALA A 94 -1.95 8.16 -7.51
C ALA A 94 -1.01 8.22 -8.73
N ASP A 95 0.13 7.53 -8.67
CA ASP A 95 1.07 7.42 -9.79
C ASP A 95 0.43 6.73 -11.00
N GLU A 96 -0.34 5.65 -10.79
CA GLU A 96 -1.05 4.96 -11.88
C GLU A 96 -2.12 5.85 -12.52
N LEU A 97 -2.87 6.62 -11.72
CA LEU A 97 -3.89 7.53 -12.21
C LEU A 97 -3.29 8.71 -13.00
N LEU A 98 -2.16 9.26 -12.54
CA LEU A 98 -1.44 10.33 -13.22
C LEU A 98 -0.76 9.81 -14.51
N ASN A 99 -0.22 8.59 -14.49
CA ASN A 99 0.45 7.96 -15.63
C ASN A 99 -0.49 7.20 -16.56
N ARG A 100 -1.81 7.25 -16.35
CA ARG A 100 -2.78 6.67 -17.29
C ARG A 100 -2.92 7.61 -18.50
N PRO A 101 -2.32 7.33 -19.68
CA PRO A 101 -2.73 8.03 -20.88
C PRO A 101 -4.20 7.67 -21.10
N GLY A 102 -5.07 8.66 -20.93
CA GLY A 102 -6.53 8.52 -20.80
C GLY A 102 -7.10 7.30 -21.50
N ARG A 103 -7.71 6.41 -20.71
CA ARG A 103 -8.36 5.13 -21.09
C ARG A 103 -8.70 5.07 -22.58
N ARG A 104 -7.78 4.54 -23.39
CA ARG A 104 -7.94 4.47 -24.85
C ARG A 104 -9.18 3.62 -25.14
N VAL A 105 -10.17 4.22 -25.78
CA VAL A 105 -11.36 3.53 -26.24
C VAL A 105 -11.20 3.28 -27.73
N PHE A 106 -11.45 2.05 -28.15
CA PHE A 106 -11.49 1.67 -29.56
C PHE A 106 -12.88 1.98 -30.09
N ALA A 107 -12.96 2.77 -31.15
CA ALA A 107 -14.18 2.94 -31.94
C ALA A 107 -14.00 2.21 -33.27
N ALA A 108 -15.03 1.48 -33.69
CA ALA A 108 -15.12 0.95 -35.04
C ALA A 108 -15.65 2.04 -35.97
N GLY A 109 -14.90 2.36 -37.04
CA GLY A 109 -15.39 3.19 -38.12
C GLY A 109 -16.42 2.44 -38.98
N LEU A 110 -17.14 3.19 -39.82
CA LEU A 110 -18.20 2.64 -40.68
C LEU A 110 -17.68 1.68 -41.75
N GLU A 111 -16.37 1.69 -42.01
CA GLU A 111 -15.67 0.80 -42.95
C GLU A 111 -15.00 -0.40 -42.26
N GLY A 112 -15.19 -0.57 -40.94
CA GLY A 112 -14.62 -1.67 -40.16
C GLY A 112 -13.19 -1.42 -39.67
N ASP A 113 -12.64 -0.22 -39.84
CA ASP A 113 -11.35 0.19 -39.29
C ASP A 113 -11.43 0.48 -37.78
N VAL A 114 -10.35 0.20 -37.06
CA VAL A 114 -10.26 0.41 -35.60
C VAL A 114 -9.42 1.65 -35.33
N VAL A 115 -10.04 2.69 -34.76
CA VAL A 115 -9.35 3.94 -34.39
C VAL A 115 -9.20 4.04 -32.87
N THR A 116 -8.00 4.41 -32.42
CA THR A 116 -7.71 4.64 -31.00
C THR A 116 -8.09 6.07 -30.61
N LEU A 117 -9.06 6.23 -29.72
CA LEU A 117 -9.51 7.53 -29.21
C LEU A 117 -9.14 7.70 -27.73
N ARG A 118 -8.88 8.95 -27.33
CA ARG A 118 -8.78 9.30 -25.90
C ARG A 118 -10.18 9.30 -25.28
N HIS A 119 -10.29 8.81 -24.04
CA HIS A 119 -11.53 8.88 -23.29
C HIS A 119 -12.03 10.33 -23.19
N GLY A 120 -13.30 10.58 -23.51
CA GLY A 120 -13.89 11.94 -23.48
C GLY A 120 -13.81 12.71 -24.81
N THR A 121 -13.12 12.20 -25.83
CA THR A 121 -13.17 12.80 -27.18
C THR A 121 -14.46 12.38 -27.88
N ARG A 122 -15.35 13.34 -28.17
CA ARG A 122 -16.53 13.11 -29.03
C ARG A 122 -16.04 12.94 -30.47
N ALA A 123 -16.28 11.79 -31.08
CA ALA A 123 -16.04 11.60 -32.51
C ALA A 123 -16.81 12.68 -33.29
N GLN A 124 -16.10 13.60 -33.96
CA GLN A 124 -16.74 14.55 -34.85
C GLN A 124 -17.35 13.76 -36.00
N ARG A 125 -18.68 13.75 -36.10
CA ARG A 125 -19.39 13.19 -37.25
C ARG A 125 -18.99 14.00 -38.48
N ARG A 126 -18.11 13.45 -39.31
CA ARG A 126 -17.97 13.90 -40.69
C ARG A 126 -19.15 13.29 -41.46
N THR A 127 -20.19 14.10 -41.64
CA THR A 127 -21.42 13.69 -42.34
C THR A 127 -21.18 13.81 -43.84
N GLU A 128 -20.69 12.74 -44.45
CA GLU A 128 -20.71 12.62 -45.91
C GLU A 128 -22.00 11.90 -46.32
N LEU A 129 -22.82 12.60 -47.12
CA LEU A 129 -24.09 12.14 -47.65
C LEU A 129 -23.83 11.06 -48.72
N VAL A 130 -24.19 9.81 -48.43
CA VAL A 130 -24.25 8.75 -49.45
C VAL A 130 -25.66 8.72 -50.01
N VAL A 131 -25.80 9.05 -51.30
CA VAL A 131 -27.06 8.90 -52.03
C VAL A 131 -27.29 7.42 -52.32
N TRP A 132 -28.14 6.80 -51.51
CA TRP A 132 -28.59 5.42 -51.72
C TRP A 132 -29.43 5.33 -53.00
N ARG A 133 -28.98 4.53 -53.97
CA ARG A 133 -29.79 4.14 -55.14
C ARG A 133 -30.10 2.64 -55.06
N PRO A 134 -31.36 2.24 -54.83
CA PRO A 134 -31.75 0.84 -54.89
C PRO A 134 -31.68 0.33 -56.34
N ALA A 135 -31.13 -0.87 -56.55
CA ALA A 135 -31.11 -1.52 -57.84
C ALA A 135 -32.53 -1.96 -58.27
N PRO A 136 -32.92 -1.80 -59.54
CA PRO A 136 -34.23 -2.23 -60.00
C PRO A 136 -34.34 -3.76 -59.95
N ARG A 137 -35.45 -4.21 -59.36
CA ARG A 137 -35.82 -5.62 -59.23
C ARG A 137 -36.13 -6.17 -60.63
N SER A 138 -35.46 -7.24 -61.02
CA SER A 138 -35.73 -7.95 -62.29
C SER A 138 -37.08 -8.65 -62.22
N GLU A 139 -38.06 -8.18 -62.99
CA GLU A 139 -39.21 -8.99 -63.40
C GLU A 139 -38.81 -9.71 -64.69
N ALA A 140 -38.55 -11.02 -64.56
CA ALA A 140 -38.47 -11.96 -65.66
C ALA A 140 -39.75 -12.79 -65.66
N ASP A 141 -40.34 -12.88 -66.85
CA ASP A 141 -41.20 -13.92 -67.42
C ASP A 141 -42.59 -14.24 -66.83
N ASP A 142 -43.61 -13.93 -67.63
CA ASP A 142 -44.64 -14.87 -68.13
C ASP A 142 -45.54 -14.10 -69.15
N ASP A 143 -45.31 -14.22 -70.46
CA ASP A 143 -45.74 -15.27 -71.42
C ASP A 143 -47.16 -15.05 -72.01
N ALA A 144 -47.33 -15.49 -73.27
CA ALA A 144 -48.55 -15.61 -74.10
C ALA A 144 -48.87 -14.52 -75.17
N THR A 145 -48.19 -14.65 -76.31
CA THR A 145 -48.65 -14.93 -77.71
C THR A 145 -50.16 -14.79 -78.09
N PRO A 146 -50.54 -14.65 -79.39
CA PRO A 146 -50.11 -15.46 -80.55
C PRO A 146 -49.39 -14.72 -81.69
#